data_AF-A0AAD5ZC45-F1
#
_entry.id   AF-A0AAD5ZC45-F1
#
_cell.length_a   1.000
_cell.length_b   1.000
_cell.length_c   1.000
_cell.angle_alpha   90.00
_cell.angle_beta   90.00
_cell.angle_gamma   90.00
#
_symmetry.space_group_name_H-M   'P 1'
#
loop_
_entity.id
_entity.type
_entity.pdbx_description
1 polymer ?
#
loop_
_entity_poly.entity_id
_entity_poly.type
_entity_poly.pdbx_seq_one_letter_code
_entity_poly.pdbx_strand_id
1 'polypeptide(L)'
;MDVGNDSIDIQNSLADELQQKLLELAREQEGEKFTIFRVPYHIRQNNKQLYEPRIVSIGPYYHKDDAFQAMEKHKLRYLRDYLSRNTRNSINHCINKLRGLESRARRCYFEDVKLESEEFLKMMLLDGCFIIEFLIKLYNPHVQSDEIFDVGWVLPIIRNDLLLLENQIPFFVIQELFNLIVPRDGNALVRMLLKYLSEEYLSEEEKADTQKKEKKEKEKEEHILGIGVGIKHILHMYHLCYVRSPTAESTKSFHIKEWLNPIKLGLRRKTNSMNERDPHTIPSATELQEAGITFKRNMSKQFLDIKFQNGILEIPFVTIEDTRRSRLLNLVSFEQYNANISKPCNANPSMNLTSYACFMGALFKSAKDVTLLTEKGIIENLLATNEELVSFFNWVTMCSYLDYEDPEANYLKDVVINVNSSSSVSTSSLCCSHFYLFDGARKKEKARKREGQTVDRARENCRSVSLLSVSLISKSLSFTPSFETYLLSSKHLGGCSLSTFSPQIVLFLRLQLVLSFWFRRLRLRLISRFSPPPCSFPL
;
A
#
# COMPACT_ATOMS: atom_id res chain seq x y z
N MET A 1 -38.47 58.98 6.21
CA MET A 1 -38.61 57.67 6.86
C MET A 1 -38.92 56.70 5.75
N ASP A 2 -37.96 55.87 5.37
CA ASP A 2 -38.25 54.55 4.79
C ASP A 2 -36.96 53.73 4.82
N VAL A 3 -36.75 53.03 5.93
CA VAL A 3 -35.77 51.96 6.06
C VAL A 3 -36.41 50.97 7.04
N GLY A 4 -37.04 49.92 6.52
CA GLY A 4 -37.57 48.86 7.37
C GLY A 4 -38.74 48.09 6.78
N ASN A 5 -38.54 47.38 5.66
CA ASN A 5 -39.42 46.26 5.34
C ASN A 5 -38.77 45.12 4.55
N ASP A 6 -37.63 45.35 3.89
CA ASP A 6 -36.97 44.31 3.07
C ASP A 6 -36.22 43.23 3.88
N SER A 7 -36.07 43.41 5.20
CA SER A 7 -35.30 42.49 6.06
C SER A 7 -36.10 41.29 6.57
N ILE A 8 -37.44 41.37 6.61
CA ILE A 8 -38.29 40.34 7.23
C ILE A 8 -38.77 39.31 6.21
N ASP A 9 -38.92 39.70 4.94
CA ASP A 9 -39.41 38.82 3.86
C ASP A 9 -38.32 37.84 3.35
N ILE A 10 -37.05 38.22 3.45
CA ILE A 10 -35.91 37.37 3.05
C ILE A 10 -35.63 36.26 4.07
N GLN A 11 -35.89 36.50 5.38
CA GLN A 11 -35.62 35.51 6.43
C GLN A 11 -36.59 34.33 6.41
N ASN A 12 -37.85 34.54 6.00
CA ASN A 12 -38.83 33.46 5.91
C ASN A 12 -38.61 32.58 4.66
N SER A 13 -38.20 33.19 3.54
CA SER A 13 -37.91 32.47 2.28
C SER A 13 -36.76 31.47 2.42
N LEU A 14 -35.67 31.85 3.10
CA LEU A 14 -34.54 30.93 3.35
C LEU A 14 -34.93 29.78 4.30
N ALA A 15 -35.74 30.06 5.31
CA ALA A 15 -36.21 29.04 6.25
C ALA A 15 -37.11 28.01 5.56
N ASP A 16 -38.02 28.47 4.69
CA ASP A 16 -38.91 27.62 3.90
C ASP A 16 -38.13 26.79 2.87
N GLU A 17 -37.13 27.39 2.20
CA GLU A 17 -36.22 26.67 1.29
C GLU A 17 -35.45 25.57 2.03
N LEU A 18 -34.89 25.88 3.21
CA LEU A 18 -34.17 24.92 4.03
C LEU A 18 -35.11 23.83 4.57
N GLN A 19 -36.34 24.16 4.97
CA GLN A 19 -37.33 23.16 5.40
C GLN A 19 -37.77 22.24 4.28
N GLN A 20 -37.95 22.75 3.05
CA GLN A 20 -38.20 21.90 1.89
C GLN A 20 -37.02 20.96 1.62
N LYS A 21 -35.78 21.47 1.63
CA LYS A 21 -34.59 20.63 1.48
C LYS A 21 -34.46 19.57 2.57
N LEU A 22 -34.80 19.91 3.82
CA LEU A 22 -34.81 18.95 4.94
C LEU A 22 -35.88 17.87 4.77
N LEU A 23 -37.06 18.22 4.25
CA LEU A 23 -38.14 17.27 3.95
C LEU A 23 -37.78 16.34 2.78
N GLU A 24 -37.08 16.86 1.77
CA GLU A 24 -36.54 16.07 0.66
C GLU A 24 -35.49 15.07 1.16
N LEU A 25 -34.52 15.53 1.95
CA LEU A 25 -33.50 14.69 2.58
C LEU A 25 -34.10 13.58 3.46
N ALA A 26 -35.18 13.87 4.19
CA ALA A 26 -35.85 12.88 5.04
C ALA A 26 -36.50 11.75 4.22
N ARG A 27 -36.96 12.02 2.99
CA ARG A 27 -37.53 11.00 2.08
C ARG A 27 -36.45 10.14 1.41
N GLU A 28 -35.22 10.63 1.32
CA GLU A 28 -34.09 9.93 0.67
C GLU A 28 -33.44 8.87 1.57
N GLN A 29 -33.58 8.97 2.90
CA GLN A 29 -32.93 8.06 3.85
C GLN A 29 -33.46 6.62 3.85
N GLU A 30 -34.55 6.33 3.14
CA GLU A 30 -35.13 4.98 3.02
C GLU A 30 -34.59 4.18 1.79
N GLY A 31 -33.67 4.74 1.00
CA GLY A 31 -33.15 4.14 -0.25
C GLY A 31 -31.82 3.37 -0.15
N GLU A 32 -31.52 2.56 -1.18
CA GLU A 32 -30.17 1.98 -1.38
C GLU A 32 -29.11 3.09 -1.40
N LYS A 33 -28.07 2.96 -0.56
CA LYS A 33 -26.96 3.92 -0.42
C LYS A 33 -26.11 4.01 -1.69
N PHE A 34 -25.50 5.18 -1.93
CA PHE A 34 -24.60 5.43 -3.05
C PHE A 34 -23.32 4.60 -2.97
N THR A 35 -22.82 4.19 -4.14
CA THR A 35 -21.67 3.26 -4.29
C THR A 35 -20.59 3.79 -5.24
N ILE A 36 -20.86 4.87 -5.97
CA ILE A 36 -19.95 5.48 -6.94
C ILE A 36 -19.71 6.93 -6.53
N PHE A 37 -18.46 7.31 -6.28
CA PHE A 37 -18.11 8.63 -5.74
C PHE A 37 -16.80 9.12 -6.35
N ARG A 38 -16.62 10.45 -6.36
CA ARG A 38 -15.33 11.05 -6.69
C ARG A 38 -14.47 11.17 -5.45
N VAL A 39 -13.18 10.94 -5.63
CA VAL A 39 -12.21 11.09 -4.56
C VAL A 39 -12.12 12.58 -4.20
N PRO A 40 -12.15 12.94 -2.90
CA PRO A 40 -12.09 14.33 -2.48
C PRO A 40 -10.94 15.08 -3.14
N TYR A 41 -11.20 16.32 -3.58
CA TYR A 41 -10.26 17.10 -4.39
C TYR A 41 -8.84 17.16 -3.79
N HIS A 42 -8.70 17.34 -2.47
CA HIS A 42 -7.41 17.43 -1.80
C HIS A 42 -6.61 16.12 -1.82
N ILE A 43 -7.28 14.95 -1.89
CA ILE A 43 -6.67 13.61 -2.07
C ILE A 43 -6.35 13.35 -3.55
N ARG A 44 -7.10 13.97 -4.46
CA ARG A 44 -6.99 13.77 -5.91
C ARG A 44 -5.92 14.66 -6.56
N GLN A 45 -5.78 15.92 -6.12
CA GLN A 45 -5.07 16.98 -6.85
C GLN A 45 -3.63 16.64 -7.25
N ASN A 46 -2.87 15.93 -6.40
CA ASN A 46 -1.47 15.62 -6.65
C ASN A 46 -1.25 14.35 -7.49
N ASN A 47 -2.32 13.57 -7.72
CA ASN A 47 -2.28 12.30 -8.44
C ASN A 47 -3.50 12.15 -9.37
N LYS A 48 -3.94 13.26 -9.95
CA LYS A 48 -5.16 13.36 -10.76
C LYS A 48 -5.20 12.32 -11.88
N GLN A 49 -4.07 12.12 -12.55
CA GLN A 49 -3.87 11.14 -13.62
C GLN A 49 -4.11 9.68 -13.22
N LEU A 50 -4.13 9.36 -11.92
CA LEU A 50 -4.39 8.01 -11.43
C LEU A 50 -5.89 7.72 -11.24
N TYR A 51 -6.75 8.74 -11.31
CA TYR A 51 -8.21 8.62 -11.12
C TYR A 51 -9.00 8.92 -12.39
N GLU A 52 -8.38 9.56 -13.40
CA GLU A 52 -9.05 9.99 -14.62
C GLU A 52 -8.93 8.97 -15.76
N PRO A 53 -10.03 8.75 -16.53
CA PRO A 53 -9.97 7.88 -17.70
C PRO A 53 -9.03 8.45 -18.76
N ARG A 54 -8.42 7.55 -19.52
CA ARG A 54 -7.43 7.90 -20.55
C ARG A 54 -7.98 7.88 -21.96
N ILE A 55 -8.93 6.99 -22.25
CA ILE A 55 -9.50 6.84 -23.60
C ILE A 55 -11.02 6.70 -23.59
N VAL A 56 -11.61 6.11 -22.54
CA VAL A 56 -13.05 5.88 -22.47
C VAL A 56 -13.62 6.35 -21.15
N SER A 57 -14.44 7.39 -21.21
CA SER A 57 -15.31 7.77 -20.10
C SER A 57 -16.46 6.76 -19.98
N ILE A 58 -16.88 6.46 -18.76
CA ILE A 58 -18.00 5.58 -18.43
C ILE A 58 -18.72 6.23 -17.24
N GLY A 59 -19.99 6.54 -17.39
CA GLY A 59 -20.77 7.23 -16.38
C GLY A 59 -20.71 8.76 -16.49
N PRO A 60 -21.35 9.45 -15.53
CA PRO A 60 -21.64 10.88 -15.64
C PRO A 60 -20.44 11.80 -15.33
N TYR A 61 -19.45 11.37 -14.56
CA TYR A 61 -18.41 12.28 -14.03
C TYR A 61 -17.45 12.82 -15.10
N TYR A 62 -17.24 12.06 -16.18
CA TYR A 62 -16.42 12.45 -17.34
C TYR A 62 -17.24 12.56 -18.63
N HIS A 63 -18.57 12.65 -18.50
CA HIS A 63 -19.45 12.77 -19.66
C HIS A 63 -19.25 14.12 -20.36
N LYS A 64 -19.26 14.11 -21.70
CA LYS A 64 -19.02 15.29 -22.57
C LYS A 64 -17.64 15.96 -22.41
N ASP A 65 -16.66 15.28 -21.81
CA ASP A 65 -15.29 15.77 -21.86
C ASP A 65 -14.73 15.62 -23.29
N ASP A 66 -14.20 16.72 -23.83
CA ASP A 66 -13.67 16.79 -25.18
C ASP A 66 -12.53 15.79 -25.43
N ALA A 67 -11.83 15.37 -24.37
CA ALA A 67 -10.77 14.37 -24.43
C ALA A 67 -11.26 12.99 -24.96
N PHE A 68 -12.56 12.66 -24.83
CA PHE A 68 -13.09 11.33 -25.15
C PHE A 68 -13.98 11.29 -26.41
N GLN A 69 -14.07 12.39 -27.18
CA GLN A 69 -14.97 12.47 -28.35
C GLN A 69 -14.75 11.36 -29.38
N ALA A 70 -13.51 10.91 -29.59
CA ALA A 70 -13.21 9.81 -30.50
C ALA A 70 -13.87 8.50 -30.05
N MET A 71 -13.87 8.24 -28.74
CA MET A 71 -14.49 7.06 -28.16
C MET A 71 -16.01 7.17 -28.11
N GLU A 72 -16.57 8.37 -27.91
CA GLU A 72 -18.02 8.60 -28.01
C GLU A 72 -18.58 8.19 -29.38
N LYS A 73 -17.85 8.49 -30.47
CA LYS A 73 -18.20 8.01 -31.81
C LYS A 73 -18.12 6.49 -31.92
N HIS A 74 -17.19 5.85 -31.21
CA HIS A 74 -17.07 4.40 -31.17
C HIS A 74 -18.19 3.73 -30.37
N LYS A 75 -18.62 4.32 -29.25
CA LYS A 75 -19.80 3.86 -28.49
C LYS A 75 -21.07 3.82 -29.35
N LEU A 76 -21.25 4.79 -30.25
CA LEU A 76 -22.36 4.77 -31.23
C LEU A 76 -22.26 3.61 -32.22
N ARG A 77 -21.05 3.28 -32.69
CA ARG A 77 -20.82 2.08 -33.52
C ARG A 77 -21.18 0.82 -32.74
N TYR A 78 -20.84 0.77 -31.45
CA TYR A 78 -21.13 -0.37 -30.58
C TYR A 78 -22.63 -0.49 -30.31
N LEU A 79 -23.34 0.61 -30.10
CA LEU A 79 -24.80 0.58 -30.01
C LEU A 79 -25.44 0.00 -31.28
N ARG A 80 -24.96 0.38 -32.48
CA ARG A 80 -25.46 -0.20 -33.74
C ARG A 80 -25.22 -1.72 -33.78
N ASP A 81 -24.03 -2.16 -33.42
CA ASP A 81 -23.66 -3.58 -33.44
C ASP A 81 -24.46 -4.37 -32.39
N TYR A 82 -24.65 -3.82 -31.18
CA TYR A 82 -25.51 -4.35 -30.13
C TYR A 82 -26.96 -4.56 -30.59
N LEU A 83 -27.56 -3.55 -31.22
CA LEU A 83 -28.94 -3.64 -31.73
C LEU A 83 -29.08 -4.68 -32.84
N SER A 84 -28.02 -4.94 -33.61
CA SER A 84 -28.03 -5.96 -34.66
C SER A 84 -28.11 -7.40 -34.10
N ARG A 85 -27.73 -7.62 -32.83
CA ARG A 85 -27.74 -8.94 -32.19
C ARG A 85 -29.13 -9.46 -31.86
N ASN A 86 -30.08 -8.56 -31.64
CA ASN A 86 -31.47 -8.92 -31.39
C ASN A 86 -32.39 -7.91 -32.05
N THR A 87 -32.91 -8.25 -33.24
CA THR A 87 -33.78 -7.40 -34.05
C THR A 87 -35.11 -7.04 -33.37
N ARG A 88 -35.46 -7.70 -32.26
CA ARG A 88 -36.62 -7.34 -31.43
C ARG A 88 -36.34 -6.12 -30.54
N ASN A 89 -35.08 -5.80 -30.29
CA ASN A 89 -34.67 -4.68 -29.47
C ASN A 89 -34.52 -3.42 -30.34
N SER A 90 -35.47 -2.49 -30.20
CA SER A 90 -35.29 -1.13 -30.71
C SER A 90 -34.54 -0.28 -29.69
N ILE A 91 -34.01 0.86 -30.13
CA ILE A 91 -33.47 1.91 -29.23
C ILE A 91 -34.52 2.28 -28.18
N ASN A 92 -35.77 2.48 -28.59
CA ASN A 92 -36.88 2.82 -27.71
C ASN A 92 -37.16 1.72 -26.66
N HIS A 93 -37.02 0.45 -27.04
CA HIS A 93 -37.16 -0.65 -26.09
C HIS A 93 -36.09 -0.57 -24.99
N CYS A 94 -34.83 -0.35 -25.37
CA CYS A 94 -33.71 -0.22 -24.44
C CYS A 94 -33.88 1.01 -23.52
N ILE A 95 -34.24 2.16 -24.09
CA ILE A 95 -34.49 3.39 -23.31
C ILE A 95 -35.65 3.19 -22.32
N ASN A 96 -36.74 2.55 -22.74
CA ASN A 96 -37.88 2.29 -21.84
C ASN A 96 -37.49 1.40 -20.65
N LYS A 97 -36.62 0.40 -20.87
CA LYS A 97 -36.05 -0.43 -19.80
C LYS A 97 -35.19 0.40 -18.86
N LEU A 98 -34.30 1.22 -19.39
CA LEU A 98 -33.43 2.10 -18.61
C LEU A 98 -34.20 3.16 -17.83
N ARG A 99 -35.31 3.67 -18.37
CA ARG A 99 -36.17 4.66 -17.69
C ARG A 99 -36.74 4.10 -16.37
N GLY A 100 -37.09 2.81 -16.34
CA GLY A 100 -37.49 2.14 -15.10
C GLY A 100 -36.38 2.00 -14.06
N LEU A 101 -35.13 2.15 -14.48
CA LEU A 101 -33.93 2.02 -13.64
C LEU A 101 -33.31 3.37 -13.27
N GLU A 102 -33.72 4.47 -13.90
CA GLU A 102 -33.06 5.77 -13.81
C GLU A 102 -32.91 6.26 -12.37
N SER A 103 -34.01 6.29 -11.61
CA SER A 103 -33.99 6.81 -10.24
C SER A 103 -33.01 6.04 -9.36
N ARG A 104 -32.97 4.71 -9.51
CA ARG A 104 -32.04 3.84 -8.80
C ARG A 104 -30.60 4.09 -9.25
N ALA A 105 -30.38 4.24 -10.55
CA ALA A 105 -29.05 4.47 -11.10
C ALA A 105 -28.46 5.82 -10.66
N ARG A 106 -29.28 6.87 -10.60
CA ARG A 106 -28.87 8.19 -10.08
C ARG A 106 -28.44 8.13 -8.61
N ARG A 107 -29.21 7.42 -7.77
CA ARG A 107 -28.88 7.21 -6.34
C ARG A 107 -27.58 6.43 -6.09
N CYS A 108 -27.04 5.75 -7.10
CA CYS A 108 -25.73 5.10 -6.97
C CYS A 108 -24.58 6.10 -6.92
N TYR A 109 -24.76 7.34 -7.38
CA TYR A 109 -23.76 8.39 -7.38
C TYR A 109 -23.84 9.22 -6.10
N PHE A 110 -22.69 9.54 -5.51
CA PHE A 110 -22.62 10.42 -4.34
C PHE A 110 -23.08 11.84 -4.64
N GLU A 111 -22.63 12.36 -5.77
CA GLU A 111 -22.94 13.72 -6.19
C GLU A 111 -24.17 13.72 -7.10
N ASP A 112 -24.96 14.78 -6.98
CA ASP A 112 -26.10 14.99 -7.86
C ASP A 112 -25.66 14.99 -9.32
N VAL A 113 -26.20 14.04 -10.09
CA VAL A 113 -25.91 13.92 -11.50
C VAL A 113 -26.60 15.06 -12.25
N LYS A 114 -25.83 16.07 -12.65
CA LYS A 114 -26.27 17.27 -13.40
C LYS A 114 -26.58 16.99 -14.88
N LEU A 115 -27.15 15.83 -15.18
CA LEU A 115 -27.61 15.45 -16.51
C LEU A 115 -29.13 15.36 -16.50
N GLU A 116 -29.77 15.97 -17.50
CA GLU A 116 -31.19 15.79 -17.78
C GLU A 116 -31.52 14.31 -18.02
N SER A 117 -32.78 13.91 -17.81
CA SER A 117 -33.19 12.49 -17.89
C SER A 117 -32.81 11.83 -19.22
N GLU A 118 -33.16 12.45 -20.35
CA GLU A 118 -32.86 11.90 -21.68
C GLU A 118 -31.36 11.81 -21.95
N GLU A 119 -30.56 12.76 -21.45
CA GLU A 119 -29.11 12.74 -21.58
C GLU A 119 -28.48 11.63 -20.72
N PHE A 120 -28.95 11.48 -19.48
CA PHE A 120 -28.50 10.43 -18.57
C PHE A 120 -28.82 9.04 -19.12
N LEU A 121 -30.04 8.83 -19.65
CA LEU A 121 -30.45 7.57 -20.26
C LEU A 121 -29.63 7.26 -21.52
N LYS A 122 -29.34 8.28 -22.35
CA LYS A 122 -28.47 8.13 -23.51
C LYS A 122 -27.06 7.71 -23.10
N MET A 123 -26.48 8.35 -22.09
CA MET A 123 -25.16 7.98 -21.55
C MET A 123 -25.17 6.53 -21.04
N MET A 124 -26.14 6.16 -20.22
CA MET A 124 -26.27 4.80 -19.69
C MET A 124 -26.38 3.74 -20.79
N LEU A 125 -27.15 4.03 -21.84
CA LEU A 125 -27.29 3.14 -22.98
C LEU A 125 -25.97 2.98 -23.73
N LEU A 126 -25.31 4.08 -24.09
CA LEU A 126 -24.07 4.05 -24.87
C LEU A 126 -22.93 3.38 -24.09
N ASP A 127 -22.78 3.70 -22.82
CA ASP A 127 -21.71 3.18 -21.97
C ASP A 127 -21.94 1.70 -21.63
N GLY A 128 -23.18 1.31 -21.32
CA GLY A 128 -23.55 -0.08 -21.09
C GLY A 128 -23.37 -0.94 -22.33
N CYS A 129 -23.87 -0.49 -23.49
CA CYS A 129 -23.66 -1.17 -24.77
C CYS A 129 -22.18 -1.25 -25.15
N PHE A 130 -21.40 -0.20 -24.86
CA PHE A 130 -19.96 -0.22 -25.11
C PHE A 130 -19.29 -1.37 -24.36
N ILE A 131 -19.51 -1.48 -23.05
CA ILE A 131 -18.91 -2.53 -22.21
C ILE A 131 -19.32 -3.91 -22.71
N ILE A 132 -20.61 -4.11 -23.00
CA ILE A 132 -21.15 -5.40 -23.45
C ILE A 132 -20.54 -5.81 -24.80
N GLU A 133 -20.60 -4.93 -25.80
CA GLU A 133 -20.10 -5.25 -27.14
C GLU A 133 -18.58 -5.39 -27.16
N PHE A 134 -17.86 -4.60 -26.37
CA PHE A 134 -16.42 -4.75 -26.20
C PHE A 134 -16.07 -6.17 -25.77
N LEU A 135 -16.73 -6.67 -24.72
CA LEU A 135 -16.50 -8.03 -24.23
C LEU A 135 -16.92 -9.09 -25.24
N ILE A 136 -18.06 -8.92 -25.92
CA ILE A 136 -18.53 -9.91 -26.90
C ILE A 136 -17.55 -10.00 -28.07
N LYS A 137 -17.11 -8.87 -28.63
CA LYS A 137 -16.17 -8.87 -29.75
C LYS A 137 -14.79 -9.40 -29.34
N LEU A 138 -14.31 -9.02 -28.15
CA LEU A 138 -13.05 -9.52 -27.59
C LEU A 138 -13.01 -11.05 -27.54
N TYR A 139 -14.11 -11.69 -27.14
CA TYR A 139 -14.20 -13.16 -27.03
C TYR A 139 -14.74 -13.86 -28.29
N ASN A 140 -15.12 -13.11 -29.33
CA ASN A 140 -15.58 -13.65 -30.61
C ASN A 140 -14.90 -12.93 -31.79
N PRO A 141 -13.55 -12.89 -31.84
CA PRO A 141 -12.81 -12.07 -32.82
C PRO A 141 -13.07 -12.48 -34.27
N HIS A 142 -13.45 -13.74 -34.50
CA HIS A 142 -13.76 -14.27 -35.83
C HIS A 142 -15.13 -13.86 -36.38
N VAL A 143 -16.01 -13.31 -35.53
CA VAL A 143 -17.39 -12.95 -35.91
C VAL A 143 -17.45 -11.50 -36.38
N GLN A 144 -16.65 -10.61 -35.79
CA GLN A 144 -16.64 -9.20 -36.13
C GLN A 144 -15.29 -8.57 -35.76
N SER A 145 -14.49 -8.24 -36.78
CA SER A 145 -13.22 -7.52 -36.59
C SER A 145 -13.50 -6.10 -36.10
N ASP A 146 -12.68 -5.64 -35.16
CA ASP A 146 -12.74 -4.27 -34.65
C ASP A 146 -11.32 -3.72 -34.54
N GLU A 147 -11.08 -2.61 -35.23
CA GLU A 147 -9.79 -1.92 -35.30
C GLU A 147 -9.24 -1.56 -33.91
N ILE A 148 -10.12 -1.44 -32.90
CA ILE A 148 -9.71 -1.18 -31.52
C ILE A 148 -8.82 -2.29 -30.94
N PHE A 149 -8.94 -3.52 -31.45
CA PHE A 149 -8.13 -4.67 -31.03
C PHE A 149 -6.81 -4.77 -31.78
N ASP A 150 -6.67 -4.11 -32.94
CA ASP A 150 -5.42 -4.08 -33.71
C ASP A 150 -4.37 -3.15 -33.06
N VAL A 151 -4.81 -2.25 -32.18
CA VAL A 151 -3.94 -1.30 -31.49
C VAL A 151 -3.53 -1.86 -30.11
N GLY A 152 -2.31 -2.41 -30.03
CA GLY A 152 -1.85 -3.19 -28.88
C GLY A 152 -1.89 -2.49 -27.51
N TRP A 153 -1.84 -1.15 -27.47
CA TRP A 153 -1.92 -0.40 -26.21
C TRP A 153 -3.34 -0.08 -25.75
N VAL A 154 -4.37 -0.26 -26.59
CA VAL A 154 -5.74 0.12 -26.23
C VAL A 154 -6.33 -0.81 -25.17
N LEU A 155 -6.13 -2.13 -25.31
CA LEU A 155 -6.71 -3.11 -24.39
C LEU A 155 -6.30 -2.91 -22.92
N PRO A 156 -5.01 -2.72 -22.57
CA PRO A 156 -4.62 -2.42 -21.19
C PRO A 156 -5.20 -1.09 -20.68
N ILE A 157 -5.34 -0.08 -21.55
CA ILE A 157 -5.88 1.21 -21.14
C ILE A 157 -7.39 1.11 -20.88
N ILE A 158 -8.17 0.45 -21.73
CA ILE A 158 -9.60 0.19 -21.48
C ILE A 158 -9.75 -0.55 -20.15
N ARG A 159 -8.93 -1.58 -19.92
CA ARG A 159 -8.95 -2.34 -18.66
C ARG A 159 -8.75 -1.42 -17.45
N ASN A 160 -7.81 -0.48 -17.55
CA ASN A 160 -7.57 0.49 -16.49
C ASN A 160 -8.77 1.43 -16.31
N ASP A 161 -9.28 2.01 -17.40
CA ASP A 161 -10.42 2.94 -17.39
C ASP A 161 -11.68 2.29 -16.78
N LEU A 162 -11.94 1.00 -17.05
CA LEU A 162 -13.06 0.24 -16.46
C LEU A 162 -12.89 -0.04 -14.95
N LEU A 163 -11.68 0.12 -14.41
CA LEU A 163 -11.36 -0.07 -12.99
C LEU A 163 -11.15 1.25 -12.23
N LEU A 164 -11.41 2.40 -12.85
CA LEU A 164 -11.39 3.68 -12.15
C LEU A 164 -12.70 3.88 -11.39
N LEU A 165 -12.60 4.25 -10.12
CA LEU A 165 -13.72 4.44 -9.22
C LEU A 165 -14.68 5.53 -9.72
N GLU A 166 -14.13 6.59 -10.29
CA GLU A 166 -14.87 7.73 -10.82
C GLU A 166 -15.43 7.47 -12.24
N ASN A 167 -15.14 6.31 -12.84
CA ASN A 167 -15.49 5.98 -14.22
C ASN A 167 -16.37 4.74 -14.27
N GLN A 168 -17.51 4.78 -13.56
CA GLN A 168 -18.39 3.62 -13.37
C GLN A 168 -19.85 3.93 -13.71
N ILE A 169 -20.55 2.91 -14.18
CA ILE A 169 -22.02 2.83 -14.16
C ILE A 169 -22.46 1.67 -13.26
N PRO A 170 -23.69 1.71 -12.70
CA PRO A 170 -24.18 0.65 -11.84
C PRO A 170 -24.27 -0.69 -12.59
N PHE A 171 -23.79 -1.77 -11.96
CA PHE A 171 -23.69 -3.07 -12.60
C PHE A 171 -25.06 -3.61 -13.07
N PHE A 172 -26.12 -3.34 -12.32
CA PHE A 172 -27.47 -3.77 -12.69
C PHE A 172 -27.96 -3.15 -14.00
N VAL A 173 -27.45 -1.96 -14.39
CA VAL A 173 -27.77 -1.34 -15.69
C VAL A 173 -27.13 -2.15 -16.82
N ILE A 174 -25.86 -2.52 -16.67
CA ILE A 174 -25.14 -3.36 -17.64
C ILE A 174 -25.81 -4.73 -17.73
N GLN A 175 -26.19 -5.32 -16.60
CA GLN A 175 -26.87 -6.61 -16.57
C GLN A 175 -28.24 -6.57 -17.25
N GLU A 176 -29.07 -5.55 -17.01
CA GLU A 176 -30.38 -5.43 -17.66
C GLU A 176 -30.22 -5.34 -19.19
N LEU A 177 -29.28 -4.51 -19.67
CA LEU A 177 -28.97 -4.43 -21.10
C LEU A 177 -28.47 -5.78 -21.64
N PHE A 178 -27.52 -6.43 -20.96
CA PHE A 178 -27.01 -7.73 -21.39
C PHE A 178 -28.11 -8.80 -21.51
N ASN A 179 -29.05 -8.82 -20.56
CA ASN A 179 -30.18 -9.76 -20.58
C ASN A 179 -31.10 -9.57 -21.79
N LEU A 180 -31.13 -8.38 -22.42
CA LEU A 180 -31.92 -8.15 -23.63
C LEU A 180 -31.36 -8.88 -24.86
N ILE A 181 -30.07 -9.23 -24.88
CA ILE A 181 -29.43 -9.94 -25.99
C ILE A 181 -29.06 -11.39 -25.64
N VAL A 182 -28.78 -11.70 -24.37
CA VAL A 182 -28.45 -13.04 -23.87
C VAL A 182 -29.33 -13.39 -22.65
N PRO A 183 -30.63 -13.66 -22.83
CA PRO A 183 -31.57 -13.81 -21.71
C PRO A 183 -31.43 -15.12 -20.93
N ARG A 184 -30.68 -16.10 -21.44
CA ARG A 184 -30.66 -17.48 -20.90
C ARG A 184 -29.51 -17.77 -19.93
N ASP A 185 -28.56 -16.85 -19.81
CA ASP A 185 -27.33 -17.07 -19.03
C ASP A 185 -26.97 -15.81 -18.22
N GLY A 186 -27.61 -15.69 -17.06
CA GLY A 186 -27.47 -14.50 -16.20
C GLY A 186 -26.04 -14.24 -15.72
N ASN A 187 -25.18 -15.26 -15.71
CA ASN A 187 -23.81 -15.17 -15.22
C ASN A 187 -22.76 -14.98 -16.34
N ALA A 188 -23.16 -15.05 -17.61
CA ALA A 188 -22.22 -14.91 -18.73
C ALA A 188 -21.46 -13.58 -18.71
N LEU A 189 -22.14 -12.47 -18.39
CA LEU A 189 -21.50 -11.16 -18.25
C LEU A 189 -20.41 -11.16 -17.18
N VAL A 190 -20.69 -11.73 -16.00
CA VAL A 190 -19.74 -11.84 -14.89
C VAL A 190 -18.53 -12.66 -15.33
N ARG A 191 -18.73 -13.81 -15.99
CA ARG A 191 -17.63 -14.65 -16.50
C ARG A 191 -16.77 -13.90 -17.52
N MET A 192 -17.37 -13.19 -18.47
CA MET A 192 -16.63 -12.43 -19.48
C MET A 192 -15.78 -11.33 -18.85
N LEU A 193 -16.35 -10.58 -17.90
CA LEU A 193 -15.61 -9.56 -17.17
C LEU A 193 -14.49 -10.16 -16.31
N LEU A 194 -14.78 -11.24 -15.57
CA LEU A 194 -13.79 -11.94 -14.75
C LEU A 194 -12.57 -12.36 -15.56
N LYS A 195 -12.82 -12.98 -16.72
CA LYS A 195 -11.79 -13.41 -17.65
C LYS A 195 -10.95 -12.21 -18.11
N TYR A 196 -11.59 -11.14 -18.56
CA TYR A 196 -10.90 -9.95 -19.11
C TYR A 196 -10.04 -9.24 -18.06
N LEU A 197 -10.55 -9.13 -16.84
CA LEU A 197 -9.86 -8.48 -15.73
C LEU A 197 -8.75 -9.36 -15.13
N SER A 198 -8.80 -10.68 -15.35
CA SER A 198 -7.79 -11.63 -14.85
C SER A 198 -6.54 -11.75 -15.73
N GLU A 199 -6.66 -11.45 -17.02
CA GLU A 199 -5.63 -11.72 -18.04
C GLU A 199 -4.30 -10.96 -17.83
N GLU A 200 -4.29 -9.96 -16.96
CA GLU A 200 -3.08 -9.23 -16.57
C GLU A 200 -2.15 -10.03 -15.64
N TYR A 201 -2.64 -11.06 -14.95
CA TYR A 201 -1.92 -11.76 -13.89
C TYR A 201 -1.37 -13.14 -14.29
N LEU A 202 -1.56 -13.56 -15.54
CA LEU A 202 -1.10 -14.88 -15.97
C LEU A 202 0.36 -14.81 -16.41
N SER A 203 1.22 -15.60 -15.75
CA SER A 203 2.54 -15.90 -16.30
C SER A 203 2.39 -16.61 -17.65
N GLU A 204 3.41 -16.57 -18.51
CA GLU A 204 3.40 -17.30 -19.79
C GLU A 204 3.10 -18.80 -19.61
N GLU A 205 3.54 -19.39 -18.49
CA GLU A 205 3.23 -20.76 -18.09
C GLU A 205 1.74 -20.96 -17.75
N GLU A 206 1.09 -19.98 -17.10
CA GLU A 206 -0.35 -20.03 -16.79
C GLU A 206 -1.23 -19.67 -18.00
N LYS A 207 -0.68 -18.99 -19.01
CA LYS A 207 -1.35 -18.81 -20.31
C LYS A 207 -1.39 -20.11 -21.11
N ALA A 208 -0.43 -21.02 -20.91
CA ALA A 208 -0.33 -22.30 -21.63
C ALA A 208 -1.18 -23.43 -21.02
N ASP A 209 -1.54 -23.38 -19.74
CA ASP A 209 -2.36 -24.40 -19.05
C ASP A 209 -3.84 -23.98 -18.93
N THR A 210 -4.59 -24.25 -20.00
CA THR A 210 -6.02 -23.89 -20.13
C THR A 210 -6.91 -24.51 -19.05
N GLN A 211 -6.62 -25.75 -18.61
CA GLN A 211 -7.48 -26.45 -17.63
C GLN A 211 -7.37 -25.83 -16.23
N LYS A 212 -6.18 -25.41 -15.83
CA LYS A 212 -5.95 -24.74 -14.54
C LYS A 212 -6.54 -23.33 -14.51
N LYS A 213 -6.57 -22.64 -15.65
CA LYS A 213 -7.23 -21.34 -15.82
C LYS A 213 -8.74 -21.45 -15.63
N GLU A 214 -9.39 -22.37 -16.34
CA GLU A 214 -10.84 -22.58 -16.27
C GLU A 214 -11.30 -22.97 -14.85
N LYS A 215 -10.54 -23.81 -14.14
CA LYS A 215 -10.86 -24.18 -12.75
C LYS A 215 -10.83 -22.96 -11.81
N LYS A 216 -9.79 -22.11 -11.91
CA LYS A 216 -9.68 -20.88 -11.10
C LYS A 216 -10.77 -19.87 -11.40
N GLU A 217 -11.16 -19.73 -12.66
CA GLU A 217 -12.25 -18.83 -13.06
C GLU A 217 -13.58 -19.30 -12.48
N LYS A 218 -13.88 -20.60 -12.51
CA LYS A 218 -15.06 -21.19 -11.86
C LYS A 218 -15.07 -20.98 -10.35
N GLU A 219 -13.95 -21.19 -9.65
CA GLU A 219 -13.85 -20.95 -8.21
C GLU A 219 -14.11 -19.48 -7.83
N LYS A 220 -13.70 -18.52 -8.69
CA LYS A 220 -13.99 -17.09 -8.49
C LYS A 220 -15.47 -16.77 -8.75
N GLU A 221 -16.03 -17.32 -9.81
CA GLU A 221 -17.44 -17.16 -10.15
C GLU A 221 -18.35 -17.70 -9.04
N GLU A 222 -18.14 -18.95 -8.62
CA GLU A 222 -18.88 -19.57 -7.51
C GLU A 222 -18.77 -18.76 -6.22
N HIS A 223 -17.59 -18.18 -5.96
CA HIS A 223 -17.39 -17.30 -4.82
C HIS A 223 -18.24 -16.03 -4.92
N ILE A 224 -18.21 -15.29 -6.04
CA ILE A 224 -19.01 -14.06 -6.22
C ILE A 224 -20.50 -14.37 -6.04
N LEU A 225 -20.96 -15.46 -6.65
CA LEU A 225 -22.35 -15.90 -6.55
C LEU A 225 -22.71 -16.34 -5.12
N GLY A 226 -21.74 -16.92 -4.40
CA GLY A 226 -21.90 -17.40 -3.03
C GLY A 226 -21.77 -16.32 -1.94
N ILE A 227 -21.15 -15.16 -2.22
CA ILE A 227 -20.99 -14.06 -1.26
C ILE A 227 -22.36 -13.45 -0.87
N GLY A 228 -23.41 -13.61 -1.69
CA GLY A 228 -24.75 -13.06 -1.42
C GLY A 228 -24.83 -11.53 -1.47
N VAL A 229 -23.70 -10.82 -1.60
CA VAL A 229 -23.61 -9.38 -1.80
C VAL A 229 -23.75 -9.09 -3.29
N GLY A 230 -24.79 -8.35 -3.66
CA GLY A 230 -25.01 -7.94 -5.05
C GLY A 230 -23.87 -7.04 -5.57
N ILE A 231 -23.38 -7.34 -6.78
CA ILE A 231 -22.35 -6.54 -7.47
C ILE A 231 -22.87 -5.12 -7.69
N LYS A 232 -22.08 -4.12 -7.28
CA LYS A 232 -22.47 -2.70 -7.36
C LYS A 232 -22.02 -2.05 -8.67
N HIS A 233 -20.76 -2.25 -9.05
CA HIS A 233 -20.12 -1.79 -10.29
C HIS A 233 -18.87 -2.65 -10.57
N ILE A 234 -18.17 -2.42 -11.69
CA ILE A 234 -17.06 -3.27 -12.15
C ILE A 234 -15.87 -3.25 -11.18
N LEU A 235 -15.48 -2.07 -10.66
CA LEU A 235 -14.41 -1.98 -9.67
C LEU A 235 -14.74 -2.75 -8.37
N HIS A 236 -15.99 -2.72 -7.91
CA HIS A 236 -16.42 -3.51 -6.75
C HIS A 236 -16.33 -5.01 -7.05
N MET A 237 -16.76 -5.45 -8.23
CA MET A 237 -16.58 -6.85 -8.65
C MET A 237 -15.11 -7.25 -8.62
N TYR A 238 -14.21 -6.38 -9.09
CA TYR A 238 -12.78 -6.62 -9.03
C TYR A 238 -12.28 -6.76 -7.58
N HIS A 239 -12.69 -5.86 -6.68
CA HIS A 239 -12.37 -5.92 -5.25
C HIS A 239 -12.76 -7.28 -4.64
N LEU A 240 -14.00 -7.73 -4.85
CA LEU A 240 -14.51 -9.02 -4.36
C LEU A 240 -13.68 -10.23 -4.83
N CYS A 241 -13.07 -10.14 -6.01
CA CYS A 241 -12.33 -11.26 -6.62
C CYS A 241 -10.87 -11.33 -6.22
N TYR A 242 -10.24 -10.16 -6.07
CA TYR A 242 -8.78 -10.05 -5.99
C TYR A 242 -8.29 -9.57 -4.62
N VAL A 243 -9.13 -8.88 -3.85
CA VAL A 243 -8.79 -8.40 -2.51
C VAL A 243 -9.37 -9.36 -1.47
N ARG A 244 -8.79 -10.57 -1.37
CA ARG A 244 -9.21 -11.59 -0.41
C ARG A 244 -8.35 -11.52 0.87
N SER A 245 -8.99 -11.62 2.04
CA SER A 245 -8.27 -11.88 3.28
C SER A 245 -7.56 -13.24 3.18
N PRO A 246 -6.32 -13.39 3.67
CA PRO A 246 -5.75 -14.72 3.89
C PRO A 246 -6.72 -15.52 4.76
N THR A 247 -7.12 -16.72 4.31
CA THR A 247 -8.04 -17.57 5.08
C THR A 247 -7.47 -17.84 6.47
N ALA A 248 -8.34 -17.92 7.49
CA ALA A 248 -7.97 -18.21 8.88
C ALA A 248 -7.13 -19.50 9.08
N GLU A 249 -7.01 -20.34 8.05
CA GLU A 249 -6.12 -21.50 8.05
C GLU A 249 -4.63 -21.12 7.96
N SER A 250 -4.27 -19.96 7.39
CA SER A 250 -2.88 -19.48 7.34
C SER A 250 -2.44 -18.77 8.63
N THR A 251 -3.39 -18.35 9.46
CA THR A 251 -3.19 -17.69 10.75
C THR A 251 -3.27 -18.65 11.93
N LYS A 252 -2.64 -19.84 11.84
CA LYS A 252 -2.17 -20.52 13.05
C LYS A 252 -0.91 -19.81 13.55
N SER A 253 -1.09 -18.58 14.02
CA SER A 253 -0.10 -17.88 14.83
C SER A 253 0.03 -18.67 16.12
N PHE A 254 1.20 -19.28 16.34
CA PHE A 254 1.54 -19.86 17.64
C PHE A 254 1.38 -18.76 18.69
N HIS A 255 0.42 -18.91 19.59
CA HIS A 255 0.31 -18.03 20.73
C HIS A 255 1.62 -18.12 21.54
N ILE A 256 2.47 -17.09 21.44
CA ILE A 256 3.71 -16.92 22.24
C ILE A 256 3.40 -16.76 23.75
N LYS A 257 2.14 -16.92 24.18
CA LYS A 257 1.74 -16.91 25.59
C LYS A 257 2.38 -18.04 26.43
N GLU A 258 2.90 -19.10 25.81
CA GLU A 258 3.56 -20.20 26.55
C GLU A 258 5.05 -20.00 26.83
N TRP A 259 5.75 -19.07 26.16
CA TRP A 259 7.22 -18.93 26.29
C TRP A 259 7.70 -17.74 27.11
N LEU A 260 6.82 -16.79 27.44
CA LEU A 260 7.16 -15.59 28.23
C LEU A 260 6.42 -15.55 29.56
N ASN A 261 6.69 -16.52 30.43
CA ASN A 261 6.32 -16.43 31.84
C ASN A 261 7.56 -16.39 32.76
N PRO A 262 8.33 -15.28 32.81
CA PRO A 262 9.15 -14.98 33.96
C PRO A 262 8.29 -14.26 35.00
N ILE A 263 7.79 -15.04 35.97
CA ILE A 263 7.61 -14.69 37.38
C ILE A 263 7.08 -13.27 37.66
N LYS A 264 5.78 -13.16 37.93
CA LYS A 264 5.18 -12.02 38.64
C LYS A 264 5.84 -11.86 40.02
N LEU A 265 6.74 -10.90 40.15
CA LEU A 265 7.04 -10.25 41.43
C LEU A 265 7.03 -8.74 41.20
N GLY A 266 6.00 -8.11 41.76
CA GLY A 266 5.69 -6.72 41.52
C GLY A 266 6.75 -5.78 42.07
N LEU A 267 7.37 -5.01 41.18
CA LEU A 267 7.89 -3.67 41.45
C LEU A 267 7.70 -2.84 40.17
N ARG A 268 6.56 -2.13 40.11
CA ARG A 268 6.26 -1.14 39.07
C ARG A 268 7.20 0.05 39.26
N ARG A 269 8.41 -0.03 38.69
CA ARG A 269 9.29 1.14 38.55
C ARG A 269 8.75 1.95 37.38
N LYS A 270 8.09 3.08 37.68
CA LYS A 270 7.84 4.14 36.69
C LYS A 270 9.20 4.61 36.16
N THR A 271 9.60 4.12 35.00
CA THR A 271 10.58 4.79 34.16
C THR A 271 9.81 5.71 33.23
N ASN A 272 10.05 7.02 33.34
CA ASN A 272 9.62 7.99 32.33
C ASN A 272 10.23 7.56 30.98
N SER A 273 9.40 7.03 30.09
CA SER A 273 9.75 6.59 28.74
C SER A 273 9.10 7.57 27.77
N MET A 274 9.87 8.57 27.31
CA MET A 274 9.42 9.49 26.25
C MET A 274 9.69 8.92 24.84
N ASN A 275 9.87 7.60 24.69
CA ASN A 275 10.26 6.97 23.41
C ASN A 275 9.58 5.61 23.15
N GLU A 276 8.41 5.33 23.72
CA GLU A 276 7.63 4.16 23.30
C GLU A 276 6.93 4.47 21.97
N ARG A 277 7.44 3.87 20.89
CA ARG A 277 6.86 3.93 19.55
C ARG A 277 5.46 3.29 19.59
N ASP A 278 4.51 3.84 18.84
CA ASP A 278 3.17 3.29 18.75
C ASP A 278 3.24 1.80 18.31
N PRO A 279 2.69 0.85 19.09
CA PRO A 279 2.76 -0.58 18.80
C PRO A 279 2.13 -0.97 17.46
N HIS A 280 1.30 -0.10 16.88
CA HIS A 280 0.63 -0.27 15.60
C HIS A 280 1.43 0.23 14.39
N THR A 281 2.60 0.84 14.61
CA THR A 281 3.49 1.31 13.54
C THR A 281 4.65 0.34 13.33
N ILE A 282 5.04 0.10 12.08
CA ILE A 282 6.18 -0.75 11.72
C ILE A 282 7.38 0.13 11.27
N PRO A 283 8.62 -0.18 11.70
CA PRO A 283 9.84 0.46 11.20
C PRO A 283 10.05 0.29 9.68
N SER A 284 10.93 1.12 9.08
CA SER A 284 11.24 1.01 7.65
C SER A 284 11.99 -0.29 7.33
N ALA A 285 12.04 -0.68 6.05
CA ALA A 285 12.71 -1.93 5.66
C ALA A 285 14.19 -1.97 6.10
N THR A 286 14.91 -0.86 5.94
CA THR A 286 16.32 -0.74 6.36
C THR A 286 16.45 -0.85 7.89
N GLU A 287 15.59 -0.16 8.65
CA GLU A 287 15.60 -0.23 10.12
C GLU A 287 15.33 -1.65 10.63
N LEU A 288 14.39 -2.37 10.00
CA LEU A 288 14.09 -3.77 10.33
C LEU A 288 15.28 -4.68 10.04
N GLN A 289 15.95 -4.49 8.90
CA GLN A 289 17.14 -5.26 8.56
C GLN A 289 18.28 -5.02 9.57
N GLU A 290 18.51 -3.77 9.96
CA GLU A 290 19.49 -3.40 10.99
C GLU A 290 19.14 -3.99 12.36
N ALA A 291 17.86 -4.13 12.67
CA ALA A 291 17.36 -4.81 13.87
C ALA A 291 17.43 -6.35 13.80
N GLY A 292 17.95 -6.93 12.70
CA GLY A 292 18.16 -8.37 12.54
C GLY A 292 16.99 -9.12 11.92
N ILE A 293 15.98 -8.43 11.37
CA ILE A 293 14.88 -9.07 10.65
C ILE A 293 15.30 -9.37 9.21
N THR A 294 15.01 -10.59 8.76
CA THR A 294 15.32 -11.04 7.41
C THR A 294 14.10 -10.95 6.51
N PHE A 295 14.25 -10.30 5.36
CA PHE A 295 13.22 -10.25 4.32
C PHE A 295 13.34 -11.43 3.36
N LYS A 296 12.20 -12.02 3.00
CA LYS A 296 12.13 -13.11 2.04
C LYS A 296 10.88 -12.99 1.15
N ARG A 297 11.02 -13.34 -0.12
CA ARG A 297 9.89 -13.48 -1.04
C ARG A 297 8.96 -14.61 -0.59
N ASN A 298 7.69 -14.31 -0.38
CA ASN A 298 6.64 -15.32 -0.24
C ASN A 298 6.25 -15.82 -1.64
N MET A 299 6.18 -17.15 -1.80
CA MET A 299 5.76 -17.81 -3.05
C MET A 299 4.23 -17.98 -3.15
N SER A 300 3.49 -17.45 -2.17
CA SER A 300 2.03 -17.41 -2.20
C SER A 300 1.51 -16.69 -3.43
N LYS A 301 0.42 -17.21 -4.00
CA LYS A 301 -0.28 -16.58 -5.12
C LYS A 301 -1.18 -15.42 -4.70
N GLN A 302 -1.39 -15.25 -3.40
CA GLN A 302 -2.18 -14.15 -2.85
C GLN A 302 -1.24 -13.02 -2.44
N PHE A 303 -1.39 -11.84 -3.05
CA PHE A 303 -0.49 -10.72 -2.80
C PHE A 303 -0.62 -10.11 -1.39
N LEU A 304 -1.72 -10.40 -0.69
CA LEU A 304 -1.99 -9.99 0.70
C LEU A 304 -1.40 -10.95 1.74
N ASP A 305 -0.83 -12.09 1.35
CA ASP A 305 -0.36 -13.11 2.30
C ASP A 305 1.02 -12.76 2.89
N ILE A 306 1.06 -11.81 3.83
CA ILE A 306 2.29 -11.42 4.55
C ILE A 306 2.41 -12.23 5.84
N LYS A 307 3.59 -12.81 6.09
CA LYS A 307 3.85 -13.65 7.27
C LYS A 307 5.10 -13.21 7.99
N PHE A 308 5.10 -13.35 9.31
CA PHE A 308 6.30 -13.17 10.12
C PHE A 308 6.51 -14.35 11.06
N GLN A 309 7.63 -15.05 10.91
CA GLN A 309 7.98 -16.23 11.71
C GLN A 309 9.49 -16.30 11.91
N ASN A 310 9.95 -16.57 13.13
CA ASN A 310 11.37 -16.78 13.45
C ASN A 310 12.31 -15.66 12.96
N GLY A 311 11.89 -14.40 13.06
CA GLY A 311 12.68 -13.25 12.59
C GLY A 311 12.69 -13.06 11.06
N ILE A 312 11.92 -13.86 10.32
CA ILE A 312 11.78 -13.76 8.86
C ILE A 312 10.43 -13.13 8.54
N LEU A 313 10.47 -12.01 7.81
CA LEU A 313 9.30 -11.35 7.25
C LEU A 313 9.15 -11.75 5.78
N GLU A 314 8.15 -12.59 5.50
CA GLU A 314 7.82 -13.09 4.18
C GLU A 314 6.74 -12.22 3.53
N ILE A 315 7.07 -11.58 2.40
CA ILE A 315 6.19 -10.68 1.67
C ILE A 315 6.03 -11.21 0.23
N PRO A 316 4.79 -11.32 -0.31
CA PRO A 316 4.57 -11.73 -1.69
C PRO A 316 5.25 -10.80 -2.69
N PHE A 317 5.71 -11.37 -3.81
CA PHE A 317 6.28 -10.57 -4.89
C PHE A 317 5.22 -9.65 -5.52
N VAL A 318 5.56 -8.38 -5.71
CA VAL A 318 4.72 -7.42 -6.42
C VAL A 318 5.54 -6.57 -7.37
N THR A 319 5.08 -6.50 -8.62
CA THR A 319 5.56 -5.53 -9.60
C THR A 319 4.73 -4.26 -9.46
N ILE A 320 5.35 -3.08 -9.48
CA ILE A 320 4.66 -1.78 -9.43
C ILE A 320 4.94 -1.01 -10.73
N GLU A 321 3.87 -0.74 -11.47
CA GLU A 321 3.83 0.03 -12.70
C GLU A 321 2.62 1.00 -12.65
N ASP A 322 2.50 1.91 -13.62
CA ASP A 322 1.49 2.97 -13.61
C ASP A 322 0.04 2.49 -13.47
N THR A 323 -0.33 1.44 -14.20
CA THR A 323 -1.67 0.82 -14.13
C THR A 323 -1.94 0.24 -12.74
N ARG A 324 -0.95 -0.41 -12.12
CA ARG A 324 -1.08 -0.94 -10.75
C ARG A 324 -1.12 0.16 -9.71
N ARG A 325 -0.41 1.28 -9.90
CA ARG A 325 -0.54 2.46 -9.03
C ARG A 325 -1.96 3.00 -9.05
N SER A 326 -2.50 3.21 -10.24
CA SER A 326 -3.88 3.67 -10.44
C SER A 326 -4.87 2.70 -9.80
N ARG A 327 -4.74 1.41 -10.07
CA ARG A 327 -5.62 0.37 -9.51
C ARG A 327 -5.57 0.32 -7.99
N LEU A 328 -4.37 0.29 -7.39
CA LEU A 328 -4.19 0.25 -5.94
C LEU A 328 -4.92 1.44 -5.30
N LEU A 329 -4.71 2.64 -5.84
CA LEU A 329 -5.26 3.87 -5.29
C LEU A 329 -6.79 3.95 -5.42
N ASN A 330 -7.34 3.50 -6.55
CA ASN A 330 -8.80 3.43 -6.75
C ASN A 330 -9.47 2.40 -5.82
N LEU A 331 -8.83 1.24 -5.62
CA LEU A 331 -9.34 0.22 -4.69
C LEU A 331 -9.21 0.64 -3.23
N VAL A 332 -8.10 1.28 -2.83
CA VAL A 332 -7.96 1.86 -1.48
C VAL A 332 -9.03 2.92 -1.28
N SER A 333 -9.24 3.82 -2.25
CA SER A 333 -10.29 4.84 -2.17
C SER A 333 -11.68 4.19 -1.99
N PHE A 334 -11.97 3.13 -2.74
CA PHE A 334 -13.18 2.33 -2.61
C PHE A 334 -13.34 1.72 -1.20
N GLU A 335 -12.28 1.16 -0.61
CA GLU A 335 -12.32 0.66 0.77
C GLU A 335 -12.53 1.77 1.79
N GLN A 336 -11.85 2.91 1.66
CA GLN A 336 -11.95 4.05 2.57
C GLN A 336 -13.38 4.58 2.70
N TYR A 337 -14.10 4.61 1.58
CA TYR A 337 -15.49 5.04 1.57
C TYR A 337 -16.45 3.99 2.14
N ASN A 338 -16.25 2.71 1.80
CA ASN A 338 -17.10 1.63 2.31
C ASN A 338 -16.82 1.26 3.78
N ALA A 339 -15.67 1.63 4.34
CA ALA A 339 -15.29 1.36 5.73
C ALA A 339 -16.29 1.90 6.77
N ASN A 340 -16.93 3.03 6.46
CA ASN A 340 -17.92 3.66 7.35
C ASN A 340 -19.36 3.26 7.02
N ILE A 341 -19.56 2.60 5.88
CA ILE A 341 -20.87 2.36 5.31
C ILE A 341 -21.14 0.89 5.47
N SER A 342 -21.77 0.61 6.61
CA SER A 342 -22.34 -0.66 7.03
C SER A 342 -21.39 -1.46 7.94
N LYS A 343 -21.72 -1.50 9.23
CA LYS A 343 -21.78 -2.76 9.99
C LYS A 343 -23.17 -3.39 9.74
N PRO A 344 -23.44 -4.12 8.65
CA PRO A 344 -24.52 -5.07 8.62
C PRO A 344 -23.91 -6.43 9.00
N CYS A 345 -24.39 -7.00 10.09
CA CYS A 345 -24.26 -8.41 10.46
C CYS A 345 -23.37 -9.27 9.52
N ASN A 346 -22.13 -9.55 9.97
CA ASN A 346 -21.25 -10.65 9.53
C ASN A 346 -20.38 -10.50 8.27
N ALA A 347 -20.23 -9.31 7.69
CA ALA A 347 -19.12 -9.06 6.74
C ALA A 347 -18.69 -7.59 6.78
N ASN A 348 -17.68 -7.26 7.60
CA ASN A 348 -16.96 -5.99 7.44
C ASN A 348 -16.41 -5.93 6.00
N PRO A 349 -16.64 -4.85 5.23
CA PRO A 349 -15.87 -4.63 4.01
C PRO A 349 -14.40 -4.58 4.43
N SER A 350 -13.66 -5.63 4.11
CA SER A 350 -12.33 -5.81 4.67
C SER A 350 -11.42 -4.69 4.18
N MET A 351 -10.87 -3.88 5.08
CA MET A 351 -9.86 -2.86 4.76
C MET A 351 -8.49 -3.49 4.48
N ASN A 352 -8.48 -4.66 3.83
CA ASN A 352 -7.30 -5.47 3.63
C ASN A 352 -6.33 -4.78 2.68
N LEU A 353 -6.83 -4.18 1.59
CA LEU A 353 -5.93 -3.50 0.67
C LEU A 353 -5.35 -2.24 1.28
N THR A 354 -6.15 -1.50 2.03
CA THR A 354 -5.71 -0.33 2.80
C THR A 354 -4.65 -0.73 3.81
N SER A 355 -4.89 -1.79 4.58
CA SER A 355 -3.93 -2.33 5.56
C SER A 355 -2.61 -2.71 4.90
N TYR A 356 -2.68 -3.39 3.76
CA TYR A 356 -1.52 -3.72 2.94
C TYR A 356 -0.78 -2.46 2.46
N ALA A 357 -1.50 -1.49 1.90
CA ALA A 357 -0.91 -0.28 1.35
C ALA A 357 -0.21 0.56 2.43
N CYS A 358 -0.83 0.72 3.60
CA CYS A 358 -0.23 1.38 4.76
C CYS A 358 0.99 0.61 5.28
N PHE A 359 0.95 -0.72 5.33
CA PHE A 359 2.09 -1.56 5.71
C PHE A 359 3.26 -1.37 4.74
N MET A 360 3.02 -1.43 3.43
CA MET A 360 4.05 -1.20 2.41
C MET A 360 4.60 0.23 2.48
N GLY A 361 3.74 1.24 2.68
CA GLY A 361 4.17 2.63 2.85
C GLY A 361 4.92 2.91 4.16
N ALA A 362 4.76 2.07 5.18
CA ALA A 362 5.61 2.11 6.35
C ALA A 362 7.01 1.54 6.07
N LEU A 363 7.11 0.48 5.25
CA LEU A 363 8.40 -0.09 4.84
C LEU A 363 9.20 0.84 3.91
N PHE A 364 8.54 1.58 3.02
CA PHE A 364 9.18 2.48 2.04
C PHE A 364 9.33 3.92 2.55
N LYS A 365 10.32 4.19 3.41
CA LYS A 365 10.63 5.57 3.85
C LYS A 365 11.69 6.27 3.01
N SER A 366 12.49 5.52 2.28
CA SER A 366 13.58 6.02 1.46
C SER A 366 13.82 5.12 0.24
N ALA A 367 14.54 5.65 -0.76
CA ALA A 367 14.94 4.87 -1.92
C ALA A 367 15.81 3.64 -1.56
N LYS A 368 16.51 3.69 -0.42
CA LYS A 368 17.28 2.55 0.11
C LYS A 368 16.37 1.40 0.53
N ASP A 369 15.22 1.70 1.13
CA ASP A 369 14.25 0.68 1.51
C ASP A 369 13.69 -0.03 0.26
N VAL A 370 13.43 0.72 -0.80
CA VAL A 370 13.01 0.16 -2.09
C VAL A 370 14.10 -0.73 -2.67
N THR A 371 15.35 -0.24 -2.76
CA THR A 371 16.48 -1.03 -3.26
C THR A 371 16.65 -2.34 -2.49
N LEU A 372 16.56 -2.29 -1.16
CA LEU A 372 16.65 -3.48 -0.32
C LEU A 372 15.58 -4.52 -0.68
N LEU A 373 14.31 -4.11 -0.77
CA LEU A 373 13.22 -5.06 -1.07
C LEU A 373 13.27 -5.56 -2.53
N THR A 374 13.80 -4.76 -3.46
CA THR A 374 14.10 -5.18 -4.83
C THR A 374 15.20 -6.24 -4.87
N GLU A 375 16.31 -6.05 -4.15
CA GLU A 375 17.40 -7.03 -4.04
C GLU A 375 16.93 -8.36 -3.43
N LYS A 376 15.91 -8.32 -2.56
CA LYS A 376 15.28 -9.52 -1.98
C LYS A 376 14.25 -10.18 -2.90
N GLY A 377 14.04 -9.62 -4.10
CA GLY A 377 13.06 -10.14 -5.07
C GLY A 377 11.62 -10.06 -4.57
N ILE A 378 11.33 -9.11 -3.67
CA ILE A 378 9.97 -8.85 -3.16
C ILE A 378 9.29 -7.81 -4.04
N ILE A 379 10.04 -6.85 -4.57
CA ILE A 379 9.51 -5.75 -5.38
C ILE A 379 10.19 -5.72 -6.74
N GLU A 380 9.40 -5.47 -7.78
CA GLU A 380 9.90 -5.00 -9.07
C GLU A 380 9.34 -3.60 -9.32
N ASN A 381 10.20 -2.59 -9.23
CA ASN A 381 9.83 -1.20 -9.48
C ASN A 381 10.00 -0.88 -10.98
N LEU A 382 8.89 -0.72 -11.70
CA LEU A 382 8.88 -0.33 -13.11
C LEU A 382 8.60 1.18 -13.31
N LEU A 383 8.67 1.96 -12.24
CA LEU A 383 8.60 3.43 -12.30
C LEU A 383 9.95 4.02 -12.70
N ALA A 384 9.97 5.33 -12.98
CA ALA A 384 11.20 5.99 -13.42
C ALA A 384 12.29 6.00 -12.33
N THR A 385 11.88 6.08 -11.05
CA THR A 385 12.81 6.15 -9.91
C THR A 385 12.26 5.43 -8.67
N ASN A 386 13.13 5.11 -7.71
CA ASN A 386 12.72 4.59 -6.40
C ASN A 386 12.05 5.67 -5.55
N GLU A 387 12.46 6.93 -5.71
CA GLU A 387 11.88 8.10 -5.05
C GLU A 387 10.41 8.30 -5.45
N GLU A 388 10.07 8.03 -6.70
CA GLU A 388 8.68 8.07 -7.18
C GLU A 388 7.81 7.02 -6.46
N LEU A 389 8.33 5.80 -6.28
CA LEU A 389 7.62 4.74 -5.56
C LEU A 389 7.39 5.09 -4.09
N VAL A 390 8.43 5.63 -3.43
CA VAL A 390 8.34 6.12 -2.04
C VAL A 390 7.29 7.22 -1.93
N SER A 391 7.32 8.20 -2.84
CA SER A 391 6.37 9.31 -2.87
C SER A 391 4.94 8.83 -3.06
N PHE A 392 4.73 7.86 -3.94
CA PHE A 392 3.43 7.24 -4.18
C PHE A 392 2.89 6.55 -2.91
N PHE A 393 3.67 5.68 -2.26
CA PHE A 393 3.19 4.99 -1.06
C PHE A 393 3.02 5.91 0.15
N ASN A 394 3.84 6.96 0.27
CA ASN A 394 3.62 8.02 1.26
C ASN A 394 2.28 8.71 1.02
N TRP A 395 1.94 9.03 -0.23
CA TRP A 395 0.64 9.61 -0.58
C TRP A 395 -0.53 8.69 -0.23
N VAL A 396 -0.45 7.41 -0.63
CA VAL A 396 -1.46 6.40 -0.31
C VAL A 396 -1.68 6.32 1.20
N THR A 397 -0.60 6.28 1.98
CA THR A 397 -0.67 6.21 3.45
C THR A 397 -1.28 7.48 4.06
N MET A 398 -0.94 8.66 3.54
CA MET A 398 -1.50 9.93 4.02
C MET A 398 -3.01 10.06 3.77
N CYS A 399 -3.51 9.45 2.69
CA CYS A 399 -4.92 9.54 2.31
C CYS A 399 -5.75 8.35 2.82
N SER A 400 -5.15 7.46 3.62
CA SER A 400 -5.80 6.26 4.14
C SER A 400 -6.04 6.40 5.64
N TYR A 401 -7.26 6.13 6.07
CA TYR A 401 -7.63 5.93 7.46
C TYR A 401 -7.68 4.44 7.78
N LEU A 402 -7.04 4.04 8.88
CA LEU A 402 -7.15 2.72 9.48
C LEU A 402 -7.43 2.92 10.96
N ASP A 403 -8.50 2.33 11.45
CA ASP A 403 -8.79 2.28 12.88
C ASP A 403 -7.88 1.23 13.53
N TYR A 404 -6.80 1.68 14.18
CA TYR A 404 -5.87 0.78 14.85
C TYR A 404 -6.42 0.23 16.18
N GLU A 405 -7.47 0.84 16.72
CA GLU A 405 -8.15 0.37 17.93
C GLU A 405 -9.07 -0.82 17.63
N ASP A 406 -9.72 -0.84 16.46
CA ASP A 406 -10.52 -1.97 16.00
C ASP A 406 -9.62 -3.19 15.68
N PRO A 407 -9.73 -4.30 16.43
CA PRO A 407 -8.95 -5.51 16.19
C PRO A 407 -9.18 -6.17 14.83
N GLU A 408 -10.33 -5.91 14.19
CA GLU A 408 -10.70 -6.51 12.91
C GLU A 408 -10.42 -5.60 11.71
N ALA A 409 -10.07 -4.32 11.93
CA ALA A 409 -9.85 -3.35 10.87
C ALA A 409 -8.52 -3.54 10.12
N ASN A 410 -7.53 -4.19 10.74
CA ASN A 410 -6.22 -4.43 10.14
C ASN A 410 -5.75 -5.88 10.27
N TYR A 411 -5.85 -6.64 9.16
CA TYR A 411 -5.43 -8.05 9.13
C TYR A 411 -3.92 -8.25 9.36
N LEU A 412 -3.09 -7.21 9.22
CA LEU A 412 -1.65 -7.24 9.48
C LEU A 412 -1.29 -6.87 10.91
N LYS A 413 -2.27 -6.59 11.78
CA LYS A 413 -2.05 -6.20 13.18
C LYS A 413 -1.10 -7.15 13.91
N ASP A 414 -1.34 -8.46 13.80
CA ASP A 414 -0.50 -9.47 14.46
C ASP A 414 0.92 -9.52 13.88
N VAL A 415 1.06 -9.33 12.57
CA VAL A 415 2.38 -9.26 11.91
C VAL A 415 3.17 -8.09 12.46
N VAL A 416 2.56 -6.91 12.54
CA VAL A 416 3.20 -5.68 13.06
C VAL A 416 3.61 -5.85 14.52
N ILE A 417 2.72 -6.36 15.37
CA ILE A 417 3.01 -6.59 16.80
C ILE A 417 4.18 -7.57 16.98
N ASN A 418 4.20 -8.67 16.22
CA ASN A 418 5.24 -9.69 16.33
C ASN A 418 6.60 -9.19 15.81
N VAL A 419 6.60 -8.41 14.74
CA VAL A 419 7.79 -7.75 14.20
C VAL A 419 8.39 -6.79 15.23
N ASN A 420 7.57 -5.92 15.82
CA ASN A 420 8.00 -4.95 16.84
C ASN A 420 8.53 -5.61 18.11
N SER A 421 7.92 -6.72 18.51
CA SER A 421 8.40 -7.51 19.65
C SER A 421 9.76 -8.13 19.38
N SER A 422 10.04 -8.55 18.14
CA SER A 422 11.31 -9.18 17.78
C SER A 422 12.45 -8.16 17.58
N SER A 423 12.15 -6.98 17.03
CA SER A 423 13.14 -5.90 16.82
C SER A 423 13.55 -5.18 18.11
N SER A 424 12.69 -5.16 19.13
CA SER A 424 13.02 -4.64 20.46
C SER A 424 13.90 -5.60 21.30
N VAL A 425 13.75 -6.92 21.09
CA VAL A 425 14.59 -7.93 21.77
C VAL A 425 16.03 -7.94 21.22
N SER A 426 16.24 -7.70 19.92
CA SER A 426 17.59 -7.67 19.35
C SER A 426 18.43 -6.50 19.91
N THR A 427 17.85 -5.31 20.03
CA THR A 427 18.52 -4.13 20.61
C THR A 427 18.81 -4.28 22.10
N SER A 428 17.90 -4.88 22.87
CA SER A 428 18.11 -5.14 24.30
C SER A 428 19.13 -6.26 24.58
N SER A 429 19.22 -7.28 23.71
CA SER A 429 20.22 -8.36 23.83
C SER A 429 21.65 -7.88 23.52
N LEU A 430 21.82 -6.96 22.58
CA LEU A 430 23.09 -6.26 22.31
C LEU A 430 23.51 -5.36 23.48
N CYS A 431 22.55 -4.70 24.11
CA CYS A 431 22.80 -3.90 25.30
C CYS A 431 23.16 -4.78 26.52
N CYS A 432 22.46 -5.91 26.71
CA CYS A 432 22.74 -6.88 27.78
C CYS A 432 24.09 -7.56 27.61
N SER A 433 24.45 -7.99 26.40
CA SER A 433 25.76 -8.62 26.15
C SER A 433 26.93 -7.66 26.38
N HIS A 434 26.78 -6.37 26.01
CA HIS A 434 27.73 -5.33 26.42
C HIS A 434 27.76 -5.13 27.95
N PHE A 435 26.60 -5.16 28.62
CA PHE A 435 26.52 -5.01 30.08
C PHE A 435 27.14 -6.20 30.83
N TYR A 436 26.96 -7.44 30.35
CA TYR A 436 27.57 -8.64 30.93
C TYR A 436 29.08 -8.71 30.69
N LEU A 437 29.56 -8.24 29.53
CA LEU A 437 31.00 -8.08 29.27
C LEU A 437 31.63 -7.01 30.17
N PHE A 438 30.93 -5.89 30.39
CA PHE A 438 31.37 -4.82 31.32
C PHE A 438 31.26 -5.21 32.79
N ASP A 439 30.24 -5.98 33.19
CA ASP A 439 30.08 -6.47 34.57
C ASP A 439 31.08 -7.60 34.89
N GLY A 440 31.39 -8.45 33.91
CA GLY A 440 32.49 -9.43 33.97
C GLY A 440 33.86 -8.77 34.10
N ALA A 441 34.10 -7.67 33.38
CA ALA A 441 35.31 -6.86 33.53
C ALA A 441 35.37 -6.14 34.89
N ARG A 442 34.24 -5.58 35.38
CA ARG A 442 34.15 -4.95 36.71
C ARG A 442 34.36 -5.94 37.86
N LYS A 443 33.88 -7.18 37.74
CA LYS A 443 34.10 -8.23 38.75
C LYS A 443 35.56 -8.70 38.77
N LYS A 444 36.21 -8.82 37.61
CA LYS A 444 37.67 -9.09 37.52
C LYS A 444 38.52 -7.94 38.06
N GLU A 445 38.10 -6.70 37.88
CA GLU A 445 38.80 -5.52 38.40
C GLU A 445 38.60 -5.34 39.92
N LYS A 446 37.40 -5.66 40.45
CA LYS A 446 37.15 -5.71 41.90
C LYS A 446 37.88 -6.86 42.60
N ALA A 447 38.10 -7.99 41.92
CA ALA A 447 38.93 -9.09 42.44
C ALA A 447 40.41 -8.66 42.52
N ARG A 448 40.93 -7.96 41.50
CA ARG A 448 42.29 -7.40 41.53
C ARG A 448 42.49 -6.25 42.54
N LYS A 449 41.44 -5.50 42.87
CA LYS A 449 41.48 -4.43 43.90
C LYS A 449 41.38 -4.92 45.34
N ARG A 450 41.13 -6.21 45.60
CA ARG A 450 41.19 -6.79 46.96
C ARG A 450 42.59 -7.23 47.40
N GLU A 451 43.57 -7.22 46.49
CA GLU A 451 44.97 -7.60 46.79
C GLU A 451 45.96 -6.41 46.78
N GLY A 452 45.50 -5.17 46.69
CA GLY A 452 46.39 -4.00 46.68
C GLY A 452 45.80 -2.83 47.42
N GLN A 453 46.22 -2.64 48.67
CA GLN A 453 45.95 -1.45 49.45
C GLN A 453 46.56 -0.19 48.82
N THR A 454 45.88 0.91 49.07
CA THR A 454 46.32 2.32 49.17
C THR A 454 45.93 3.30 48.05
N VAL A 455 45.48 4.45 48.57
CA VAL A 455 45.36 5.80 47.99
C VAL A 455 44.00 6.18 47.38
N ASP A 456 43.21 6.82 48.24
CA ASP A 456 42.14 7.75 47.92
C ASP A 456 42.66 8.97 47.14
N ARG A 457 42.11 9.20 45.94
CA ARG A 457 41.80 10.53 45.33
C ARG A 457 41.37 10.34 43.87
N ALA A 458 40.10 10.02 43.62
CA ALA A 458 39.49 10.15 42.28
C ALA A 458 37.96 9.98 42.28
N ARG A 459 37.24 10.44 43.33
CA ARG A 459 35.78 10.19 43.42
C ARG A 459 34.90 11.21 42.68
N GLU A 460 35.46 12.26 42.09
CA GLU A 460 34.68 13.30 41.38
C GLU A 460 34.80 13.30 39.85
N ASN A 461 35.77 12.60 39.24
CA ASN A 461 35.94 12.58 37.78
C ASN A 461 35.20 11.44 37.05
N CYS A 462 34.48 10.55 37.75
CA CYS A 462 33.81 9.39 37.12
C CYS A 462 32.36 9.65 36.68
N ARG A 463 31.73 10.79 37.02
CA ARG A 463 30.36 11.11 36.57
C ARG A 463 30.31 11.85 35.22
N SER A 464 31.40 12.45 34.79
CA SER A 464 31.50 13.18 33.51
C SER A 464 31.95 12.31 32.33
N VAL A 465 32.60 11.17 32.58
CA VAL A 465 33.15 10.30 31.51
C VAL A 465 32.11 9.35 30.89
N SER A 466 31.03 9.02 31.59
CA SER A 466 29.96 8.15 31.06
C SER A 466 29.06 8.84 30.04
N LEU A 467 28.92 10.18 30.09
CA LEU A 467 28.15 10.95 29.11
C LEU A 467 28.98 11.31 27.87
N LEU A 468 30.30 11.49 28.03
CA LEU A 468 31.20 11.77 26.91
C LEU A 468 31.50 10.53 26.05
N SER A 469 31.46 9.32 26.62
CA SER A 469 31.77 8.08 25.87
C SER A 469 30.67 7.69 24.87
N VAL A 470 29.40 7.93 25.18
CA VAL A 470 28.29 7.69 24.22
C VAL A 470 28.25 8.77 23.13
N SER A 471 28.58 10.03 23.48
CA SER A 471 28.67 11.13 22.52
C SER A 471 29.88 11.01 21.56
N LEU A 472 31.04 10.55 22.04
CA LEU A 472 32.22 10.39 21.19
C LEU A 472 32.11 9.20 20.24
N ILE A 473 31.49 8.09 20.66
CA ILE A 473 31.30 6.91 19.79
C ILE A 473 30.33 7.24 18.64
N SER A 474 29.27 8.01 18.93
CA SER A 474 28.35 8.54 17.92
C SER A 474 29.04 9.51 16.95
N LYS A 475 29.98 10.35 17.41
CA LYS A 475 30.72 11.29 16.55
C LYS A 475 31.90 10.68 15.80
N SER A 476 32.44 9.54 16.24
CA SER A 476 33.58 8.88 15.59
C SER A 476 33.21 8.02 14.38
N LEU A 477 31.94 7.64 14.22
CA LEU A 477 31.44 6.88 13.06
C LEU A 477 31.07 7.77 11.87
N SER A 478 31.14 9.09 12.02
CA SER A 478 30.78 10.07 11.01
C SER A 478 31.95 10.97 10.62
N PHE A 479 33.12 10.44 10.25
CA PHE A 479 34.15 11.20 9.50
C PHE A 479 35.16 10.26 8.81
N THR A 480 35.18 10.28 7.48
CA THR A 480 36.36 9.93 6.65
C THR A 480 37.04 11.24 6.18
N PRO A 481 38.18 11.14 5.49
CA PRO A 481 39.56 11.15 5.97
C PRO A 481 40.12 12.58 6.18
N SER A 482 40.29 13.03 7.42
CA SER A 482 40.96 14.32 7.72
C SER A 482 41.91 14.30 8.92
N PHE A 483 42.08 13.13 9.56
CA PHE A 483 42.95 12.99 10.74
C PHE A 483 44.43 12.76 10.40
N GLU A 484 44.73 12.26 9.19
CA GLU A 484 46.13 12.09 8.71
C GLU A 484 46.80 13.44 8.40
N THR A 485 46.05 14.46 7.99
CA THR A 485 46.58 15.80 7.69
C THR A 485 46.87 16.63 8.95
N TYR A 486 46.21 16.31 10.08
CA TYR A 486 46.39 17.04 11.34
C TYR A 486 47.63 16.57 12.14
N LEU A 487 48.06 15.32 11.95
CA LEU A 487 49.25 14.77 12.61
C LEU A 487 50.57 15.12 11.88
N LEU A 488 50.52 15.48 10.60
CA LEU A 488 51.70 15.87 9.82
C LEU A 488 52.03 17.38 9.87
N SER A 489 51.13 18.24 10.37
CA SER A 489 51.36 19.70 10.45
C SER A 489 51.81 20.22 11.83
N SER A 490 51.85 19.38 12.87
CA SER A 490 52.31 19.79 14.21
C SER A 490 53.82 19.65 14.39
N LYS A 491 54.62 20.31 13.53
CA LYS A 491 56.06 20.52 13.75
C LYS A 491 56.39 21.80 14.54
N HIS A 492 55.37 22.56 14.97
CA HIS A 492 55.57 23.77 15.76
C HIS A 492 54.59 23.87 16.92
N LEU A 493 54.79 23.05 17.95
CA LEU A 493 54.44 23.38 19.33
C LEU A 493 55.53 22.77 20.21
N GLY A 494 56.34 23.64 20.79
CA GLY A 494 57.52 23.26 21.56
C GLY A 494 57.17 22.49 22.84
N GLY A 495 58.08 21.59 23.21
CA GLY A 495 58.36 21.23 24.59
C GLY A 495 57.19 20.76 25.46
N CYS A 496 56.70 19.53 25.23
CA CYS A 496 56.09 18.74 26.30
C CYS A 496 56.55 17.28 26.14
N SER A 497 57.42 16.82 27.05
CA SER A 497 57.84 15.43 27.13
C SER A 497 56.65 14.53 27.48
N LEU A 498 56.61 13.33 26.91
CA LEU A 498 55.59 12.28 27.14
C LEU A 498 55.50 11.74 28.59
N SER A 499 56.01 12.47 29.57
CA SER A 499 56.00 12.15 31.00
C SER A 499 54.83 12.80 31.78
N THR A 500 54.02 13.65 31.15
CA THR A 500 52.88 14.35 31.80
C THR A 500 51.52 13.69 31.58
N PHE A 501 51.43 12.61 30.80
CA PHE A 501 50.18 11.89 30.61
C PHE A 501 50.06 10.71 31.58
N SER A 502 48.87 10.57 32.18
CA SER A 502 48.49 9.39 32.97
C SER A 502 48.86 8.09 32.20
N PRO A 503 49.42 7.06 32.88
CA PRO A 503 49.77 5.78 32.24
C PRO A 503 48.61 5.15 31.45
N GLN A 504 47.37 5.45 31.82
CA GLN A 504 46.16 4.98 31.14
C GLN A 504 45.94 5.65 29.78
N ILE A 505 46.34 6.91 29.61
CA ILE A 505 46.25 7.64 28.33
C ILE A 505 47.33 7.15 27.37
N VAL A 506 48.54 6.87 27.89
CA VAL A 506 49.62 6.26 27.10
C VAL A 506 49.24 4.83 26.66
N LEU A 507 48.58 4.06 27.53
CA LEU A 507 48.06 2.73 27.20
C LEU A 507 46.92 2.80 26.17
N PHE A 508 46.03 3.78 26.28
CA PHE A 508 44.94 4.01 25.32
C PHE A 508 45.45 4.39 23.93
N LEU A 509 46.43 5.30 23.85
CA LEU A 509 47.06 5.69 22.58
C LEU A 509 47.84 4.53 21.96
N ARG A 510 48.50 3.70 22.77
CA ARG A 510 49.16 2.46 22.29
C ARG A 510 48.16 1.42 21.79
N LEU A 511 47.03 1.24 22.46
CA LEU A 511 45.96 0.33 22.03
C LEU A 511 45.30 0.80 20.73
N GLN A 512 45.10 2.11 20.55
CA GLN A 512 44.58 2.69 19.31
C GLN A 512 45.56 2.50 18.14
N LEU A 513 46.87 2.64 18.38
CA LEU A 513 47.90 2.35 17.36
C LEU A 513 47.98 0.86 17.02
N VAL A 514 47.82 -0.03 17.99
CA VAL A 514 47.80 -1.48 17.75
C VAL A 514 46.55 -1.89 16.98
N LEU A 515 45.38 -1.34 17.34
CA LEU A 515 44.12 -1.58 16.63
C LEU A 515 44.16 -1.03 15.21
N SER A 516 44.70 0.17 14.99
CA SER A 516 44.84 0.72 13.62
C SER A 516 45.79 -0.12 12.77
N PHE A 517 46.89 -0.63 13.33
CA PHE A 517 47.78 -1.57 12.65
C PHE A 517 47.08 -2.89 12.33
N TRP A 518 46.26 -3.40 13.26
CA TRP A 518 45.52 -4.64 13.09
C TRP A 518 44.44 -4.51 11.99
N PHE A 519 43.68 -3.41 11.98
CA PHE A 519 42.72 -3.10 10.93
C PHE A 519 43.38 -2.87 9.57
N ARG A 520 44.55 -2.23 9.52
CA ARG A 520 45.32 -2.05 8.27
C ARG A 520 45.83 -3.39 7.73
N ARG A 521 46.28 -4.30 8.61
CA ARG A 521 46.71 -5.66 8.23
C ARG A 521 45.54 -6.55 7.82
N LEU A 522 44.37 -6.38 8.43
CA LEU A 522 43.13 -7.07 8.05
C LEU A 522 42.63 -6.59 6.69
N ARG A 523 42.68 -5.27 6.43
CA ARG A 523 42.32 -4.66 5.14
C ARG A 523 43.26 -5.10 4.01
N LEU A 524 44.57 -5.15 4.25
CA LEU A 524 45.54 -5.66 3.27
C LEU A 524 45.37 -7.16 2.98
N ARG A 525 45.00 -7.96 3.99
CA ARG A 525 44.70 -9.40 3.83
C ARG A 525 43.37 -9.68 3.13
N LEU A 526 42.40 -8.78 3.25
CA LEU A 526 41.14 -8.85 2.51
C LEU A 526 41.32 -8.43 1.05
N ILE A 527 42.14 -7.40 0.78
CA ILE A 527 42.48 -6.98 -0.58
C ILE A 527 43.30 -8.06 -1.32
N SER A 528 44.21 -8.77 -0.64
CA SER A 528 44.97 -9.87 -1.27
C SER A 528 44.16 -11.16 -1.50
N ARG A 529 42.94 -11.27 -0.94
CA ARG A 529 42.05 -12.43 -1.11
C ARG A 529 40.94 -12.23 -2.15
N PHE A 530 40.76 -11.01 -2.65
CA PHE A 530 39.72 -10.66 -3.63
C PHE A 530 40.25 -9.97 -4.90
N SER A 531 41.53 -10.17 -5.24
CA SER A 531 42.04 -9.83 -6.57
C SER A 531 41.71 -10.95 -7.56
N PRO A 532 40.97 -10.68 -8.66
CA PRO A 532 40.76 -11.66 -9.73
C PRO A 532 42.06 -11.95 -10.50
N PRO A 533 42.23 -13.15 -11.09
CA PRO A 533 43.39 -13.45 -11.93
C PRO A 533 43.35 -12.61 -13.23
N PRO A 534 44.52 -12.26 -13.80
CA PRO A 534 44.56 -11.50 -15.05
C PRO A 534 44.08 -12.36 -16.22
N CYS A 535 43.03 -11.92 -16.92
CA CYS A 535 42.65 -12.45 -18.22
C CYS A 535 43.68 -12.04 -19.27
N SER A 536 44.42 -13.02 -19.78
CA SER A 536 45.25 -12.90 -20.98
C SER A 536 44.38 -13.02 -22.23
N PHE A 537 44.30 -11.97 -23.04
CA PHE A 537 43.88 -12.05 -24.45
C PHE A 537 45.10 -12.35 -25.31
N PRO A 538 45.07 -13.34 -26.23
CA PRO A 538 45.99 -13.38 -27.36
C PRO A 538 45.49 -12.45 -28.48
N LEU A 539 46.47 -11.83 -29.14
CA LEU A 539 46.36 -10.99 -30.34
C LEU A 539 45.67 -11.67 -31.51
#